data_AF-A0A8J3I4G6-F1
#
_entry.id   AF-A0A8J3I4G6-F1
#
_cell.length_a   1.000
_cell.length_b   1.000
_cell.length_c   1.000
_cell.angle_alpha   90.00
_cell.angle_beta   90.00
_cell.angle_gamma   90.00
#
_symmetry.space_group_name_H-M   'P 1'
#
loop_
_entity.id
_entity.type
_entity.pdbx_description
1 polymer ?
#
loop_
_entity_poly.entity_id
_entity_poly.type
_entity_poly.pdbx_seq_one_letter_code
_entity_poly.pdbx_strand_id
1 'polypeptide(L)'
;MHQYLSALTRRPLIFDGAMGTNIQRYHLTAEDYGGQSFEGCNEYLVLTKPKVIEEIHAGFLEVGCDVIEANSFTASRLKLDEYQLGHLTYEVNFEAAHLARSLADRYSTASHPRFVAGSVGPTGMLPSSDDPMLSNITYQQLAKIFHEQGVPLLKGGIDVFLIETSQDILEVRAAITGLRRAMEEVGRRIPIQAQVSLDTSGRMLLGTDIAAVMTTLTALRVDIIGLNCSTGPEHMREPVRYLAEQCRLPISTIPNAGIPLNVNGQAVYPMEPEPMAEALRDFIEEFGVNIVGGCCGSTHEHLDAIVRACRPVKRQARPQADANIEEKDFRRIMPPLVSSAIRSIEMQQDPAPLLIGERVNAQGSKKAKQSLLKDDYDTLLGIAREQVEGGAHVLDVQVALTERVDEPDQMAKTVKKLSMGIEAPWSSTQLRAMSFSPPWRSILDAPSSIPSIWRTVASALSVWSRSRSNMEQP
;
A
#
# COMPACT_ATOMS: atom_id res chain seq x y z
N MET A 1 -23.98 0.91 -1.51
CA MET A 1 -22.78 1.44 -2.19
C MET A 1 -22.19 2.53 -1.32
N HIS A 2 -20.87 2.55 -1.09
CA HIS A 2 -20.25 3.57 -0.24
C HIS A 2 -20.28 4.92 -0.97
N GLN A 3 -20.70 6.00 -0.29
CA GLN A 3 -20.91 7.31 -0.91
C GLN A 3 -19.63 7.88 -1.56
N TYR A 4 -18.49 7.67 -0.90
CA TYR A 4 -17.17 8.03 -1.41
C TYR A 4 -16.85 7.41 -2.79
N LEU A 5 -17.02 6.09 -2.95
CA LEU A 5 -16.78 5.43 -4.25
C LEU A 5 -17.77 5.89 -5.32
N SER A 6 -19.03 6.12 -4.95
CA SER A 6 -20.02 6.66 -5.88
C SER A 6 -19.61 8.03 -6.42
N ALA A 7 -18.99 8.88 -5.60
CA ALA A 7 -18.54 10.20 -6.04
C ALA A 7 -17.47 10.13 -7.15
N LEU A 8 -16.58 9.13 -7.10
CA LEU A 8 -15.53 8.89 -8.11
C LEU A 8 -16.09 8.56 -9.51
N THR A 9 -17.32 8.06 -9.59
CA THR A 9 -17.99 7.79 -10.89
C THR A 9 -18.47 9.07 -11.58
N ARG A 10 -18.72 10.13 -10.79
CA ARG A 10 -19.35 11.37 -11.26
C ARG A 10 -18.32 12.43 -11.63
N ARG A 11 -17.21 12.48 -10.89
CA ARG A 11 -16.18 13.50 -11.04
C ARG A 11 -14.86 13.06 -10.39
N PRO A 12 -13.73 13.66 -10.79
CA PRO A 12 -12.51 13.59 -9.99
C PRO A 12 -12.75 14.16 -8.58
N LEU A 13 -12.15 13.53 -7.58
CA LEU A 13 -12.11 14.07 -6.22
C LEU A 13 -10.77 14.79 -5.99
N ILE A 14 -10.84 15.94 -5.32
CA ILE A 14 -9.67 16.74 -4.96
C ILE A 14 -9.44 16.58 -3.46
N PHE A 15 -8.32 15.99 -3.07
CA PHE A 15 -7.85 15.90 -1.69
C PHE A 15 -7.25 17.24 -1.26
N ASP A 16 -7.02 17.39 0.04
CA ASP A 16 -6.37 18.55 0.63
C ASP A 16 -4.85 18.59 0.39
N GLY A 17 -4.19 19.50 1.08
CA GLY A 17 -2.73 19.69 1.05
C GLY A 17 -2.06 19.16 2.32
N ALA A 18 -0.74 19.34 2.41
CA ALA A 18 0.01 18.86 3.57
C ALA A 18 -0.40 19.54 4.89
N MET A 19 -0.82 18.75 5.87
CA MET A 19 -1.04 19.21 7.25
C MET A 19 0.27 19.73 7.88
N GLY A 20 1.35 18.94 7.83
CA GLY A 20 2.61 19.26 8.51
C GLY A 20 3.25 20.58 8.09
N THR A 21 3.35 20.87 6.78
CA THR A 21 3.94 22.13 6.30
C THR A 21 3.03 23.33 6.59
N ASN A 22 1.72 23.14 6.72
CA ASN A 22 0.81 24.21 7.13
C ASN A 22 0.87 24.46 8.65
N ILE A 23 1.06 23.44 9.48
CA ILE A 23 1.32 23.61 10.93
C ILE A 23 2.58 24.46 11.17
N GLN A 24 3.64 24.25 10.39
CA GLN A 24 4.90 25.00 10.53
C GLN A 24 4.73 26.52 10.41
N ARG A 25 3.70 27.00 9.68
CA ARG A 25 3.39 28.43 9.49
C ARG A 25 2.86 29.10 10.75
N TYR A 26 2.35 28.33 11.71
CA TYR A 26 1.85 28.84 12.98
C TYR A 26 2.96 29.11 14.01
N HIS A 27 4.21 28.75 13.69
CA HIS A 27 5.37 28.94 14.56
C HIS A 27 5.12 28.46 16.01
N LEU A 28 4.50 27.28 16.12
CA LEU A 28 4.17 26.65 17.40
C LEU A 28 5.43 26.42 18.24
N THR A 29 5.27 26.55 19.55
CA THR A 29 6.32 26.31 20.54
C THR A 29 6.08 24.97 21.24
N ALA A 30 7.08 24.46 21.95
CA ALA A 30 6.93 23.29 22.81
C ALA A 30 5.71 23.33 23.75
N GLU A 31 5.31 24.51 24.25
CA GLU A 31 4.13 24.66 25.11
C GLU A 31 2.82 24.33 24.39
N ASP A 32 2.71 24.66 23.09
CA ASP A 32 1.55 24.32 22.26
C ASP A 32 1.39 22.80 22.08
N TYR A 33 2.49 22.04 22.14
CA TYR A 33 2.49 20.57 22.14
C TYR A 33 2.33 19.97 23.55
N GLY A 34 2.19 20.78 24.59
CA GLY A 34 2.09 20.32 25.99
C GLY A 34 3.43 20.05 26.68
N GLY A 35 4.55 20.47 26.09
CA GLY A 35 5.90 20.40 26.69
C GLY A 35 6.99 19.95 25.72
N GLN A 36 8.25 20.14 26.14
CA GLN A 36 9.45 19.87 25.32
C GLN A 36 9.54 18.42 24.82
N SER A 37 9.03 17.45 25.57
CA SER A 37 9.07 16.03 25.20
C SER A 37 8.07 15.65 24.09
N PHE A 38 7.12 16.53 23.77
CA PHE A 38 6.06 16.29 22.77
C PHE A 38 6.21 17.18 21.54
N GLU A 39 7.17 18.11 21.55
CA GLU A 39 7.40 19.06 20.47
C GLU A 39 7.67 18.34 19.15
N GLY A 40 6.87 18.66 18.12
CA GLY A 40 6.95 18.05 16.80
C GLY A 40 6.02 16.86 16.58
N CYS A 41 5.31 16.37 17.60
CA CYS A 41 4.23 15.40 17.42
C CYS A 41 2.96 16.11 16.91
N ASN A 42 2.86 16.30 15.59
CA ASN A 42 1.77 17.02 14.95
C ASN A 42 0.40 16.40 15.26
N GLU A 43 0.32 15.07 15.36
CA GLU A 43 -0.93 14.38 15.67
C GLU A 43 -1.46 14.74 17.06
N TYR A 44 -0.59 15.04 18.03
CA TYR A 44 -1.00 15.40 19.39
C TYR A 44 -1.70 16.76 19.47
N LEU A 45 -1.52 17.63 18.46
CA LEU A 45 -2.17 18.94 18.39
C LEU A 45 -3.70 18.84 18.30
N VAL A 46 -4.27 17.69 17.91
CA VAL A 46 -5.72 17.48 17.97
C VAL A 46 -6.27 17.52 19.40
N LEU A 47 -5.41 17.26 20.40
CA LEU A 47 -5.75 17.32 21.83
C LEU A 47 -5.30 18.64 22.46
N THR A 48 -4.08 19.09 22.17
CA THR A 48 -3.50 20.26 22.86
C THR A 48 -3.85 21.59 22.20
N LYS A 49 -3.98 21.61 20.87
CA LYS A 49 -4.27 22.83 20.09
C LYS A 49 -5.21 22.57 18.90
N PRO A 50 -6.40 21.99 19.14
CA PRO A 50 -7.31 21.57 18.06
C PRO A 50 -7.69 22.71 17.11
N LYS A 51 -7.76 23.95 17.62
CA LYS A 51 -8.12 25.13 16.83
C LYS A 51 -7.23 25.34 15.60
N VAL A 52 -5.92 25.05 15.70
CA VAL A 52 -4.99 25.17 14.57
C VAL A 52 -5.31 24.12 13.50
N ILE A 53 -5.56 22.88 13.91
CA ILE A 53 -5.92 21.80 13.00
C ILE A 53 -7.27 22.09 12.32
N GLU A 54 -8.23 22.65 13.06
CA GLU A 54 -9.52 23.09 12.51
C GLU A 54 -9.35 24.16 11.45
N GLU A 55 -8.53 25.18 11.70
CA GLU A 55 -8.29 26.28 10.76
C GLU A 55 -7.64 25.80 9.47
N ILE A 56 -6.65 24.90 9.56
CA ILE A 56 -5.99 24.32 8.38
C ILE A 56 -6.98 23.54 7.52
N HIS A 57 -7.76 22.63 8.14
CA HIS A 57 -8.80 21.87 7.45
C HIS A 57 -9.90 22.76 6.87
N ALA A 58 -10.36 23.77 7.62
CA ALA A 58 -11.36 24.72 7.15
C ALA A 58 -10.87 25.45 5.90
N GLY A 59 -9.62 25.92 5.88
CA GLY A 59 -9.05 26.57 4.70
C GLY A 59 -9.06 25.67 3.46
N PHE A 60 -8.75 24.36 3.61
CA PHE A 60 -8.82 23.43 2.48
C PHE A 60 -10.25 23.19 1.99
N LEU A 61 -11.22 23.11 2.91
CA LEU A 61 -12.63 22.98 2.56
C LEU A 61 -13.18 24.25 1.89
N GLU A 62 -12.71 25.43 2.31
CA GLU A 62 -13.09 26.75 1.76
C GLU A 62 -12.64 26.93 0.32
N VAL A 63 -11.40 26.52 -0.02
CA VAL A 63 -10.94 26.52 -1.42
C VAL A 63 -11.61 25.42 -2.26
N GLY A 64 -12.32 24.50 -1.61
CA GLY A 64 -13.23 23.56 -2.26
C GLY A 64 -12.72 22.13 -2.36
N CYS A 65 -11.70 21.71 -1.58
CA CYS A 65 -11.28 20.31 -1.50
C CYS A 65 -12.44 19.39 -1.09
N ASP A 66 -12.54 18.24 -1.73
CA ASP A 66 -13.61 17.25 -1.53
C ASP A 66 -13.35 16.31 -0.37
N VAL A 67 -12.07 16.07 -0.09
CA VAL A 67 -11.60 15.15 0.94
C VAL A 67 -10.57 15.86 1.79
N ILE A 68 -10.68 15.73 3.10
CA ILE A 68 -9.63 16.13 4.04
C ILE A 68 -9.06 14.89 4.74
N GLU A 69 -7.74 14.87 4.90
CA GLU A 69 -7.02 13.81 5.60
C GLU A 69 -7.04 14.10 7.11
N ALA A 70 -7.58 13.20 7.93
CA ALA A 70 -7.48 13.34 9.38
C ALA A 70 -6.00 13.48 9.78
N ASN A 71 -5.70 14.36 10.74
CA ASN A 71 -4.33 14.57 11.25
C ASN A 71 -3.86 13.36 12.08
N SER A 72 -3.63 12.24 11.41
CA SER A 72 -3.36 10.92 11.98
C SER A 72 -2.24 10.16 11.28
N PHE A 73 -1.46 10.83 10.42
CA PHE A 73 -0.42 10.23 9.58
C PHE A 73 0.56 9.38 10.41
N THR A 74 1.15 9.95 11.47
CA THR A 74 2.01 9.23 12.42
C THR A 74 1.33 8.87 13.73
N ALA A 75 0.00 8.71 13.75
CA ALA A 75 -0.75 8.35 14.96
C ALA A 75 -0.76 6.85 15.28
N SER A 76 0.19 6.07 14.77
CA SER A 76 0.34 4.66 15.18
C SER A 76 1.04 4.59 16.54
N ARG A 77 0.78 3.53 17.32
CA ARG A 77 1.37 3.38 18.67
C ARG A 77 2.90 3.53 18.68
N LEU A 78 3.60 2.93 17.71
CA LEU A 78 5.06 3.02 17.63
C LEU A 78 5.56 4.45 17.43
N LYS A 79 4.90 5.20 16.53
CA LYS A 79 5.27 6.58 16.23
C LYS A 79 4.94 7.51 17.39
N LEU A 80 3.81 7.33 18.05
CA LEU A 80 3.44 8.09 19.24
C LEU A 80 4.35 7.76 20.44
N ASP A 81 4.85 6.52 20.56
CA ASP A 81 5.79 6.12 21.60
C ASP A 81 7.15 6.84 21.49
N GLU A 82 7.55 7.35 20.31
CA GLU A 82 8.73 8.23 20.17
C GLU A 82 8.60 9.51 21.01
N TYR A 83 7.37 9.92 21.30
CA TYR A 83 7.02 11.07 22.15
C TYR A 83 6.42 10.65 23.50
N GLN A 84 6.48 9.36 23.87
CA GLN A 84 5.86 8.79 25.09
C GLN A 84 4.33 8.88 25.12
N LEU A 85 3.70 9.04 23.95
CA LEU A 85 2.25 9.23 23.79
C LEU A 85 1.54 7.98 23.25
N GLY A 86 2.20 6.83 23.09
CA GLY A 86 1.55 5.65 22.49
C GLY A 86 0.38 5.08 23.30
N HIS A 87 0.31 5.38 24.60
CA HIS A 87 -0.88 5.07 25.41
C HIS A 87 -2.13 5.87 25.01
N LEU A 88 -1.97 7.00 24.28
CA LEU A 88 -3.04 7.83 23.73
C LEU A 88 -3.38 7.51 22.27
N THR A 89 -2.93 6.36 21.75
CA THR A 89 -3.21 5.96 20.36
C THR A 89 -4.71 6.00 20.05
N TYR A 90 -5.56 5.60 21.01
CA TYR A 90 -7.00 5.64 20.81
C TYR A 90 -7.52 7.08 20.71
N GLU A 91 -7.23 7.90 21.71
CA GLU A 91 -7.72 9.26 21.87
C GLU A 91 -7.28 10.15 20.71
N VAL A 92 -5.99 10.12 20.34
CA VAL A 92 -5.44 10.94 19.24
C VAL A 92 -6.12 10.62 17.92
N ASN A 93 -6.25 9.34 17.56
CA ASN A 93 -6.88 8.96 16.29
C ASN A 93 -8.38 9.24 16.28
N PHE A 94 -9.07 9.03 17.40
CA PHE A 94 -10.50 9.30 17.50
C PHE A 94 -10.78 10.79 17.32
N GLU A 95 -10.05 11.65 18.05
CA GLU A 95 -10.25 13.10 17.97
C GLU A 95 -9.81 13.66 16.61
N ALA A 96 -8.72 13.16 16.01
CA ALA A 96 -8.32 13.55 14.65
C ALA A 96 -9.43 13.26 13.63
N ALA A 97 -10.00 12.05 13.65
CA ALA A 97 -11.09 11.68 12.76
C ALA A 97 -12.39 12.44 13.06
N HIS A 98 -12.75 12.60 14.33
CA HIS A 98 -13.97 13.28 14.75
C HIS A 98 -13.94 14.79 14.42
N LEU A 99 -12.81 15.45 14.65
CA LEU A 99 -12.60 16.86 14.29
C LEU A 99 -12.77 17.06 12.79
N ALA A 100 -12.07 16.24 11.97
CA ALA A 100 -12.21 16.29 10.52
C ALA A 100 -13.65 15.99 10.06
N ARG A 101 -14.33 14.99 10.66
CA ARG A 101 -15.73 14.66 10.34
C ARG A 101 -16.66 15.83 10.62
N SER A 102 -16.51 16.48 11.77
CA SER A 102 -17.34 17.63 12.13
C SER A 102 -17.20 18.77 11.12
N LEU A 103 -15.98 19.03 10.61
CA LEU A 103 -15.72 20.03 9.58
C LEU A 103 -16.29 19.60 8.24
N ALA A 104 -16.02 18.38 7.80
CA ALA A 104 -16.55 17.86 6.56
C ALA A 104 -18.09 17.92 6.54
N ASP A 105 -18.77 17.64 7.65
CA ASP A 105 -20.23 17.76 7.76
C ASP A 105 -20.70 19.22 7.65
N ARG A 106 -20.02 20.17 8.31
CA ARG A 106 -20.36 21.60 8.22
C ARG A 106 -20.25 22.16 6.81
N TYR A 107 -19.25 21.72 6.04
CA TYR A 107 -19.00 22.18 4.67
C TYR A 107 -19.69 21.31 3.60
N SER A 108 -20.37 20.23 4.00
CA SER A 108 -21.10 19.35 3.09
C SER A 108 -22.42 19.96 2.69
N THR A 109 -22.76 19.80 1.41
CA THR A 109 -24.11 20.05 0.89
C THR A 109 -24.62 18.79 0.18
N ALA A 110 -25.94 18.71 -0.07
CA ALA A 110 -26.52 17.57 -0.78
C ALA A 110 -25.89 17.35 -2.19
N SER A 111 -25.55 18.44 -2.88
CA SER A 111 -24.89 18.41 -4.20
C SER A 111 -23.37 18.22 -4.11
N HIS A 112 -22.77 18.56 -2.98
CA HIS A 112 -21.33 18.57 -2.79
C HIS A 112 -20.97 18.00 -1.41
N PRO A 113 -21.03 16.67 -1.23
CA PRO A 113 -20.58 16.04 0.00
C PRO A 113 -19.07 16.18 0.15
N ARG A 114 -18.62 16.33 1.40
CA ARG A 114 -17.21 16.30 1.80
C ARG A 114 -16.92 15.01 2.55
N PHE A 115 -15.73 14.48 2.32
CA PHE A 115 -15.31 13.20 2.87
C PHE A 115 -14.11 13.36 3.79
N VAL A 116 -13.94 12.40 4.69
CA VAL A 116 -12.76 12.32 5.56
C VAL A 116 -11.96 11.07 5.23
N ALA A 117 -10.68 11.23 4.95
CA ALA A 117 -9.74 10.11 4.86
C ALA A 117 -9.07 9.90 6.22
N GLY A 118 -9.09 8.67 6.73
CA GLY A 118 -8.23 8.29 7.85
C GLY A 118 -6.81 8.07 7.33
N SER A 119 -5.93 9.05 7.52
CA SER A 119 -4.53 8.99 7.13
C SER A 119 -3.78 7.98 8.00
N VAL A 120 -3.09 7.04 7.36
CA VAL A 120 -2.29 5.97 7.96
C VAL A 120 -0.93 5.94 7.26
N GLY A 121 0.05 6.58 7.88
CA GLY A 121 1.43 6.59 7.42
C GLY A 121 2.23 5.35 7.86
N PRO A 122 3.50 5.23 7.40
CA PRO A 122 4.38 4.14 7.79
C PRO A 122 4.79 4.23 9.26
N THR A 123 5.10 3.09 9.87
CA THR A 123 5.54 3.02 11.27
C THR A 123 7.01 3.41 11.48
N GLY A 124 7.78 3.53 10.39
CA GLY A 124 9.23 3.67 10.40
C GLY A 124 9.97 2.33 10.39
N MET A 125 9.25 1.20 10.50
CA MET A 125 9.82 -0.14 10.38
C MET A 125 9.79 -0.62 8.93
N LEU A 126 10.82 -1.35 8.53
CA LEU A 126 10.97 -1.95 7.20
C LEU A 126 11.10 -3.47 7.35
N PRO A 127 9.99 -4.23 7.50
CA PRO A 127 10.04 -5.67 7.73
C PRO A 127 10.72 -6.46 6.61
N SER A 128 10.77 -5.92 5.38
CA SER A 128 11.46 -6.52 4.23
C SER A 128 12.96 -6.20 4.20
N SER A 129 13.45 -5.28 5.03
CA SER A 129 14.88 -4.93 5.12
C SER A 129 15.69 -6.00 5.87
N ASP A 130 17.01 -5.98 5.65
CA ASP A 130 18.01 -6.73 6.39
C ASP A 130 18.66 -5.94 7.52
N ASP A 131 18.39 -4.64 7.61
CA ASP A 131 18.78 -3.82 8.74
C ASP A 131 18.13 -4.39 10.01
N PRO A 132 18.91 -4.85 11.01
CA PRO A 132 18.37 -5.46 12.20
C PRO A 132 17.53 -4.51 13.05
N MET A 133 17.77 -3.19 12.99
CA MET A 133 17.00 -2.20 13.74
C MET A 133 15.67 -1.91 13.06
N LEU A 134 15.68 -1.73 11.73
CA LEU A 134 14.47 -1.39 10.98
C LEU A 134 13.56 -2.61 10.74
N SER A 135 14.12 -3.82 10.73
CA SER A 135 13.37 -5.07 10.48
C SER A 135 13.02 -5.86 11.74
N ASN A 136 13.28 -5.32 12.94
CA ASN A 136 12.94 -5.95 14.23
C ASN A 136 11.44 -5.84 14.57
N ILE A 137 10.60 -6.24 13.64
CA ILE A 137 9.17 -6.34 13.83
C ILE A 137 8.58 -7.43 12.95
N THR A 138 7.64 -8.18 13.50
CA THR A 138 6.92 -9.21 12.76
C THR A 138 5.73 -8.63 12.01
N TYR A 139 5.32 -9.32 10.95
CA TYR A 139 4.12 -9.00 10.20
C TYR A 139 2.86 -8.92 11.10
N GLN A 140 2.74 -9.83 12.07
CA GLN A 140 1.60 -9.90 12.99
C GLN A 140 1.60 -8.71 13.97
N GLN A 141 2.78 -8.27 14.42
CA GLN A 141 2.91 -7.07 15.26
C GLN A 141 2.52 -5.81 14.49
N LEU A 142 2.98 -5.65 13.25
CA LEU A 142 2.56 -4.54 12.39
C LEU A 142 1.04 -4.54 12.17
N ALA A 143 0.45 -5.69 11.82
CA ALA A 143 -0.99 -5.81 11.66
C ALA A 143 -1.77 -5.45 12.94
N LYS A 144 -1.21 -5.75 14.13
CA LYS A 144 -1.80 -5.33 15.41
C LYS A 144 -1.71 -3.83 15.63
N ILE A 145 -0.59 -3.19 15.28
CA ILE A 145 -0.42 -1.73 15.40
C ILE A 145 -1.41 -0.99 14.50
N PHE A 146 -1.54 -1.39 13.24
CA PHE A 146 -2.51 -0.76 12.33
C PHE A 146 -3.97 -1.06 12.71
N HIS A 147 -4.24 -2.21 13.35
CA HIS A 147 -5.53 -2.47 13.96
C HIS A 147 -5.84 -1.50 15.10
N GLU A 148 -4.90 -1.30 16.02
CA GLU A 148 -5.00 -0.36 17.15
C GLU A 148 -5.30 1.07 16.67
N GLN A 149 -4.70 1.50 15.55
CA GLN A 149 -4.97 2.79 14.92
C GLN A 149 -6.32 2.83 14.17
N GLY A 150 -6.67 1.75 13.47
CA GLY A 150 -7.87 1.70 12.62
C GLY A 150 -9.19 1.77 13.38
N VAL A 151 -9.28 1.16 14.57
CA VAL A 151 -10.50 1.14 15.40
C VAL A 151 -10.98 2.56 15.78
N PRO A 152 -10.16 3.42 16.43
CA PRO A 152 -10.57 4.77 16.78
C PRO A 152 -10.86 5.65 15.55
N LEU A 153 -10.10 5.52 14.45
CA LEU A 153 -10.40 6.24 13.20
C LEU A 153 -11.80 5.90 12.67
N LEU A 154 -12.16 4.62 12.62
CA LEU A 154 -13.49 4.17 12.19
C LEU A 154 -14.60 4.73 13.07
N LYS A 155 -14.39 4.75 14.39
CA LYS A 155 -15.34 5.28 15.37
C LYS A 155 -15.46 6.81 15.29
N GLY A 156 -14.38 7.51 14.92
CA GLY A 156 -14.39 8.95 14.68
C GLY A 156 -15.08 9.37 13.38
N GLY A 157 -15.46 8.42 12.52
CA GLY A 157 -16.37 8.68 11.40
C GLY A 157 -15.71 8.87 10.02
N ILE A 158 -14.48 8.42 9.81
CA ILE A 158 -13.81 8.49 8.49
C ILE A 158 -14.60 7.77 7.37
N ASP A 159 -14.47 8.20 6.12
CA ASP A 159 -15.15 7.61 4.96
C ASP A 159 -14.28 6.62 4.17
N VAL A 160 -12.97 6.73 4.29
CA VAL A 160 -11.99 5.90 3.56
C VAL A 160 -10.74 5.77 4.43
N PHE A 161 -10.11 4.60 4.43
CA PHE A 161 -8.74 4.50 4.93
C PHE A 161 -7.78 4.89 3.82
N LEU A 162 -6.85 5.79 4.14
CA LEU A 162 -5.75 6.16 3.28
C LEU A 162 -4.46 5.59 3.87
N ILE A 163 -3.96 4.50 3.30
CA ILE A 163 -2.59 4.06 3.55
C ILE A 163 -1.71 4.87 2.61
N GLU A 164 -0.79 5.65 3.14
CA GLU A 164 -0.01 6.61 2.35
C GLU A 164 1.47 6.64 2.72
N THR A 165 2.26 7.23 1.82
CA THR A 165 3.72 7.42 1.96
C THR A 165 4.46 6.12 2.28
N SER A 166 3.93 4.98 1.82
CA SER A 166 4.49 3.68 2.14
C SER A 166 5.75 3.39 1.34
N GLN A 167 6.77 2.84 2.02
CA GLN A 167 8.11 2.56 1.47
C GLN A 167 8.48 1.07 1.48
N ASP A 168 7.73 0.24 2.22
CA ASP A 168 7.85 -1.22 2.23
C ASP A 168 6.49 -1.86 1.93
N ILE A 169 6.42 -2.59 0.81
CA ILE A 169 5.17 -3.24 0.37
C ILE A 169 4.69 -4.34 1.33
N LEU A 170 5.56 -4.92 2.16
CA LEU A 170 5.18 -5.88 3.19
C LEU A 170 4.47 -5.19 4.36
N GLU A 171 4.93 -4.00 4.74
CA GLU A 171 4.27 -3.16 5.75
C GLU A 171 2.87 -2.76 5.27
N VAL A 172 2.72 -2.34 4.01
CA VAL A 172 1.41 -2.02 3.41
C VAL A 172 0.44 -3.18 3.53
N ARG A 173 0.91 -4.40 3.29
CA ARG A 173 0.07 -5.58 3.42
C ARG A 173 -0.33 -5.86 4.88
N ALA A 174 0.58 -5.63 5.82
CA ALA A 174 0.27 -5.71 7.25
C ALA A 174 -0.76 -4.64 7.66
N ALA A 175 -0.64 -3.42 7.14
CA ALA A 175 -1.61 -2.34 7.34
C ALA A 175 -3.00 -2.74 6.83
N ILE A 176 -3.13 -3.19 5.58
CA ILE A 176 -4.40 -3.69 5.02
C ILE A 176 -5.02 -4.79 5.90
N THR A 177 -4.19 -5.69 6.42
CA THR A 177 -4.65 -6.77 7.32
C THR A 177 -5.17 -6.21 8.65
N GLY A 178 -4.43 -5.29 9.28
CA GLY A 178 -4.82 -4.66 10.53
C GLY A 178 -6.10 -3.83 10.41
N LEU A 179 -6.18 -3.00 9.38
CA LEU A 179 -7.35 -2.16 9.11
C LEU A 179 -8.61 -2.97 8.81
N ARG A 180 -8.48 -4.12 8.11
CA ARG A 180 -9.61 -5.03 7.90
C ARG A 180 -10.11 -5.68 9.19
N ARG A 181 -9.19 -6.08 10.08
CA ARG A 181 -9.56 -6.56 11.42
C ARG A 181 -10.29 -5.46 12.20
N ALA A 182 -9.86 -4.21 12.07
CA ALA A 182 -10.52 -3.09 12.73
C ALA A 182 -11.95 -2.87 12.18
N MET A 183 -12.13 -2.99 10.85
CA MET A 183 -13.47 -2.95 10.24
C MET A 183 -14.37 -4.10 10.73
N GLU A 184 -13.81 -5.30 10.89
CA GLU A 184 -14.53 -6.46 11.43
C GLU A 184 -14.95 -6.23 12.88
N GLU A 185 -14.04 -5.74 13.73
CA GLU A 185 -14.33 -5.41 15.14
C GLU A 185 -15.40 -4.34 15.28
N VAL A 186 -15.28 -3.24 14.54
CA VAL A 186 -16.21 -2.11 14.62
C VAL A 186 -17.53 -2.42 13.89
N GLY A 187 -17.57 -3.42 13.01
CA GLY A 187 -18.73 -3.74 12.19
C GLY A 187 -18.99 -2.71 11.07
N ARG A 188 -17.97 -1.94 10.67
CA ARG A 188 -18.07 -0.88 9.65
C ARG A 188 -17.05 -1.12 8.55
N ARG A 189 -17.54 -1.40 7.34
CA ARG A 189 -16.71 -1.60 6.14
C ARG A 189 -16.68 -0.35 5.28
N ILE A 190 -15.49 0.22 5.12
CA ILE A 190 -15.22 1.38 4.26
C ILE A 190 -14.15 1.03 3.21
N PRO A 191 -14.01 1.82 2.13
CA PRO A 191 -12.97 1.61 1.13
C PRO A 191 -11.55 1.78 1.71
N ILE A 192 -10.58 1.10 1.08
CA ILE A 192 -9.14 1.27 1.31
C ILE A 192 -8.51 1.88 0.06
N GLN A 193 -7.99 3.10 0.19
CA GLN A 193 -7.07 3.71 -0.74
C GLN A 193 -5.64 3.42 -0.27
N ALA A 194 -4.82 2.84 -1.14
CA ALA A 194 -3.43 2.52 -0.82
C ALA A 194 -2.49 3.24 -1.80
N GLN A 195 -1.62 4.07 -1.24
CA GLN A 195 -0.63 4.85 -1.96
C GLN A 195 0.77 4.43 -1.52
N VAL A 196 1.64 4.26 -2.49
CA VAL A 196 3.07 4.07 -2.26
C VAL A 196 3.81 5.34 -2.62
N SER A 197 5.01 5.49 -2.07
CA SER A 197 5.89 6.57 -2.46
C SER A 197 7.05 6.02 -3.30
N LEU A 198 7.33 6.68 -4.41
CA LEU A 198 8.39 6.31 -5.34
C LEU A 198 9.43 7.42 -5.36
N ASP A 199 10.70 7.04 -5.34
CA ASP A 199 11.80 7.97 -5.53
C ASP A 199 11.92 8.40 -7.02
N THR A 200 12.95 9.18 -7.34
CA THR A 200 13.19 9.65 -8.70
C THR A 200 13.52 8.53 -9.70
N SER A 201 13.83 7.32 -9.23
CA SER A 201 14.02 6.13 -10.08
C SER A 201 12.70 5.43 -10.43
N GLY A 202 11.58 5.86 -9.83
CA GLY A 202 10.26 5.25 -10.04
C GLY A 202 10.06 3.96 -9.23
N ARG A 203 10.83 3.77 -8.16
CA ARG A 203 10.74 2.59 -7.27
C ARG A 203 10.53 3.02 -5.82
N MET A 204 9.94 2.12 -5.03
CA MET A 204 9.90 2.29 -3.57
C MET A 204 11.31 2.12 -2.98
N LEU A 205 11.52 2.54 -1.73
CA LEU A 205 12.84 2.48 -1.05
C LEU A 205 13.56 1.12 -1.17
N LEU A 206 12.83 0.01 -1.08
CA LEU A 206 13.41 -1.34 -1.14
C LEU A 206 13.43 -1.93 -2.57
N GLY A 207 13.18 -1.11 -3.59
CA GLY A 207 13.30 -1.48 -5.00
C GLY A 207 12.02 -1.98 -5.67
N THR A 208 10.88 -2.01 -4.96
CA THR A 208 9.58 -2.40 -5.51
C THR A 208 9.19 -1.49 -6.68
N ASP A 209 8.98 -2.07 -7.85
CA ASP A 209 8.50 -1.35 -9.04
C ASP A 209 6.97 -1.19 -9.04
N ILE A 210 6.47 -0.29 -9.89
CA ILE A 210 5.03 0.02 -9.99
C ILE A 210 4.19 -1.19 -10.43
N ALA A 211 4.76 -2.12 -11.20
CA ALA A 211 4.07 -3.34 -11.63
C ALA A 211 3.84 -4.30 -10.46
N ALA A 212 4.84 -4.44 -9.58
CA ALA A 212 4.79 -5.23 -8.36
C ALA A 212 3.81 -4.61 -7.36
N VAL A 213 3.80 -3.28 -7.22
CA VAL A 213 2.82 -2.55 -6.40
C VAL A 213 1.41 -2.84 -6.91
N MET A 214 1.15 -2.60 -8.20
CA MET A 214 -0.16 -2.84 -8.81
C MET A 214 -0.63 -4.28 -8.59
N THR A 215 0.25 -5.25 -8.86
CA THR A 215 -0.06 -6.68 -8.76
C THR A 215 -0.37 -7.09 -7.32
N THR A 216 0.41 -6.59 -6.37
CA THR A 216 0.25 -6.88 -4.94
C THR A 216 -1.02 -6.26 -4.39
N LEU A 217 -1.23 -4.95 -4.58
CA LEU A 217 -2.39 -4.23 -4.04
C LEU A 217 -3.71 -4.70 -4.67
N THR A 218 -3.70 -5.02 -5.97
CA THR A 218 -4.87 -5.60 -6.65
C THR A 218 -5.23 -6.96 -6.05
N ALA A 219 -4.24 -7.82 -5.80
CA ALA A 219 -4.48 -9.12 -5.18
C ALA A 219 -4.95 -9.00 -3.73
N LEU A 220 -4.50 -7.96 -3.04
CA LEU A 220 -4.99 -7.59 -1.71
C LEU A 220 -6.37 -6.94 -1.73
N ARG A 221 -6.97 -6.70 -2.91
CA ARG A 221 -8.32 -6.17 -3.06
C ARG A 221 -8.51 -4.80 -2.41
N VAL A 222 -7.54 -3.91 -2.58
CA VAL A 222 -7.74 -2.49 -2.25
C VAL A 222 -8.75 -1.86 -3.19
N ASP A 223 -9.28 -0.71 -2.80
CA ASP A 223 -10.33 -0.04 -3.55
C ASP A 223 -9.79 0.96 -4.56
N ILE A 224 -8.69 1.65 -4.23
CA ILE A 224 -7.96 2.62 -5.05
C ILE A 224 -6.46 2.37 -4.88
N ILE A 225 -5.70 2.48 -5.98
CA ILE A 225 -4.23 2.43 -5.97
C ILE A 225 -3.70 3.83 -6.30
N GLY A 226 -2.61 4.24 -5.68
CA GLY A 226 -2.02 5.52 -6.05
C GLY A 226 -0.60 5.76 -5.60
N LEU A 227 -0.21 7.02 -5.78
CA LEU A 227 1.12 7.53 -5.51
C LEU A 227 1.01 8.83 -4.73
N ASN A 228 1.86 8.99 -3.73
CA ASN A 228 2.00 10.26 -3.03
C ASN A 228 3.42 10.50 -2.52
N CYS A 229 3.71 11.76 -2.21
CA CYS A 229 4.97 12.21 -1.63
C CYS A 229 6.22 11.87 -2.47
N SER A 230 7.41 12.04 -1.88
CA SER A 230 8.77 11.90 -2.42
C SER A 230 9.14 12.77 -3.63
N THR A 231 8.26 12.86 -4.62
CA THR A 231 8.51 13.53 -5.89
C THR A 231 7.36 14.47 -6.28
N GLY A 232 7.63 15.36 -7.22
CA GLY A 232 6.61 16.19 -7.87
C GLY A 232 5.89 15.46 -9.02
N PRO A 233 4.88 16.11 -9.63
CA PRO A 233 4.11 15.54 -10.74
C PRO A 233 4.97 14.98 -11.88
N GLU A 234 6.08 15.64 -12.24
CA GLU A 234 6.95 15.24 -13.35
C GLU A 234 7.44 13.79 -13.24
N HIS A 235 7.95 13.38 -12.08
CA HIS A 235 8.45 12.02 -11.86
C HIS A 235 7.33 11.00 -11.67
N MET A 236 6.13 11.43 -11.26
CA MET A 236 4.98 10.55 -11.14
C MET A 236 4.33 10.20 -12.48
N ARG A 237 4.58 10.99 -13.54
CA ARG A 237 3.92 10.85 -14.84
C ARG A 237 4.02 9.43 -15.42
N GLU A 238 5.22 8.85 -15.43
CA GLU A 238 5.45 7.52 -16.01
C GLU A 238 4.79 6.38 -15.18
N PRO A 239 4.98 6.31 -13.86
CA PRO A 239 4.20 5.39 -13.01
C PRO A 239 2.67 5.55 -13.14
N VAL A 240 2.16 6.79 -13.25
CA VAL A 240 0.73 7.06 -13.44
C VAL A 240 0.25 6.55 -14.80
N ARG A 241 1.01 6.80 -15.88
CA ARG A 241 0.73 6.27 -17.22
C ARG A 241 0.66 4.74 -17.20
N TYR A 242 1.64 4.08 -16.58
CA TYR A 242 1.66 2.63 -16.43
C TYR A 242 0.40 2.13 -15.72
N LEU A 243 0.03 2.73 -14.57
CA LEU A 243 -1.20 2.37 -13.87
C LEU A 243 -2.44 2.62 -14.73
N ALA A 244 -2.51 3.73 -15.47
CA ALA A 244 -3.67 4.05 -16.29
C ALA A 244 -3.91 3.02 -17.40
N GLU A 245 -2.83 2.48 -17.96
CA GLU A 245 -2.87 1.45 -19.01
C GLU A 245 -3.14 0.04 -18.47
N GLN A 246 -2.55 -0.31 -17.33
CA GLN A 246 -2.51 -1.70 -16.84
C GLN A 246 -3.48 -1.98 -15.67
N CYS A 247 -3.81 -0.96 -14.88
CA CYS A 247 -4.60 -1.12 -13.66
C CYS A 247 -6.10 -0.97 -13.92
N ARG A 248 -6.86 -1.96 -13.46
CA ARG A 248 -8.33 -2.00 -13.55
C ARG A 248 -9.02 -1.42 -12.31
N LEU A 249 -8.31 -0.61 -11.51
CA LEU A 249 -8.82 0.10 -10.35
C LEU A 249 -8.72 1.62 -10.54
N PRO A 250 -9.49 2.40 -9.74
CA PRO A 250 -9.30 3.84 -9.62
C PRO A 250 -7.88 4.21 -9.23
N ILE A 251 -7.41 5.34 -9.76
CA ILE A 251 -6.04 5.86 -9.51
C ILE A 251 -6.11 7.16 -8.74
N SER A 252 -5.23 7.32 -7.75
CA SER A 252 -4.97 8.58 -7.04
C SER A 252 -3.53 9.05 -7.19
N THR A 253 -3.32 10.36 -7.33
CA THR A 253 -1.99 10.99 -7.38
C THR A 253 -1.96 12.25 -6.52
N ILE A 254 -1.13 12.25 -5.48
CA ILE A 254 -1.01 13.34 -4.50
C ILE A 254 0.49 13.70 -4.35
N PRO A 255 1.06 14.43 -5.32
CA PRO A 255 2.51 14.72 -5.35
C PRO A 255 2.91 15.82 -4.38
N ASN A 256 4.21 15.92 -4.09
CA ASN A 256 4.77 17.10 -3.45
C ASN A 256 4.72 18.31 -4.38
N ALA A 257 4.83 19.52 -3.82
CA ALA A 257 5.08 20.75 -4.58
C ALA A 257 6.55 20.82 -5.07
N GLY A 258 6.96 19.80 -5.84
CA GLY A 258 8.33 19.61 -6.31
C GLY A 258 9.20 18.79 -5.36
N ILE A 259 10.46 18.58 -5.75
CA ILE A 259 11.45 17.90 -4.90
C ILE A 259 11.91 18.88 -3.81
N PRO A 260 11.95 18.45 -2.54
CA PRO A 260 12.40 19.32 -1.45
C PRO A 260 13.86 19.74 -1.63
N LEU A 261 14.10 21.04 -1.50
CA LEU A 261 15.43 21.65 -1.45
C LEU A 261 15.78 21.98 -0.01
N ASN A 262 17.00 21.69 0.42
CA ASN A 262 17.48 22.15 1.73
C ASN A 262 18.00 23.59 1.59
N VAL A 263 17.25 24.54 2.14
CA VAL A 263 17.63 25.95 2.23
C VAL A 263 17.76 26.31 3.71
N ASN A 264 19.00 26.54 4.18
CA ASN A 264 19.31 26.89 5.56
C ASN A 264 18.77 25.89 6.61
N GLY A 265 18.79 24.59 6.30
CA GLY A 265 18.29 23.54 7.20
C GLY A 265 16.78 23.33 7.16
N GLN A 266 16.06 24.06 6.29
CA GLN A 266 14.62 23.91 6.08
C GLN A 266 14.35 23.28 4.71
N ALA A 267 13.36 22.39 4.66
CA ALA A 267 12.87 21.83 3.40
C ALA A 267 11.96 22.85 2.70
N VAL A 268 12.39 23.35 1.55
CA VAL A 268 11.63 24.27 0.69
C VAL A 268 11.17 23.53 -0.56
N TYR A 269 9.90 23.70 -0.90
CA TYR A 269 9.27 23.07 -2.05
C TYR A 269 9.08 24.11 -3.16
N PRO A 270 9.76 23.98 -4.31
CA PRO A 270 9.88 25.08 -5.28
C PRO A 270 8.76 25.15 -6.32
N MET A 271 7.86 24.15 -6.40
CA MET A 271 6.80 24.17 -7.40
C MET A 271 5.70 25.14 -6.97
N GLU A 272 5.34 26.05 -7.86
CA GLU A 272 4.28 27.03 -7.64
C GLU A 272 2.87 26.43 -7.88
N PRO A 273 1.80 27.10 -7.39
CA PRO A 273 0.41 26.64 -7.53
C PRO A 273 -0.03 26.31 -8.96
N GLU A 274 0.15 27.21 -9.92
CA GLU A 274 -0.34 27.05 -11.29
C GLU A 274 0.31 25.88 -12.03
N PRO A 275 1.66 25.74 -12.06
CA PRO A 275 2.30 24.57 -12.68
C PRO A 275 1.86 23.23 -12.07
N MET A 276 1.68 23.18 -10.74
CA MET A 276 1.19 21.96 -10.08
C MET A 276 -0.24 21.62 -10.52
N ALA A 277 -1.11 22.63 -10.59
CA ALA A 277 -2.49 22.49 -11.02
C ALA A 277 -2.61 22.05 -12.50
N GLU A 278 -1.77 22.59 -13.38
CA GLU A 278 -1.70 22.19 -14.79
C GLU A 278 -1.30 20.71 -14.94
N ALA A 279 -0.24 20.28 -14.26
CA ALA A 279 0.21 18.89 -14.32
C ALA A 279 -0.85 17.89 -13.82
N LEU A 280 -1.56 18.23 -12.74
CA LEU A 280 -2.64 17.39 -12.20
C LEU A 280 -3.89 17.39 -13.08
N ARG A 281 -4.18 18.51 -13.76
CA ARG A 281 -5.23 18.57 -14.79
C ARG A 281 -4.91 17.62 -15.93
N ASP A 282 -3.68 17.62 -16.42
CA ASP A 282 -3.26 16.75 -17.52
C ASP A 282 -3.36 15.27 -17.13
N PHE A 283 -3.07 14.90 -15.87
CA PHE A 283 -3.31 13.52 -15.39
C PHE A 283 -4.78 13.09 -15.43
N ILE A 284 -5.71 14.02 -15.24
CA ILE A 284 -7.14 13.76 -15.36
C ILE A 284 -7.54 13.63 -16.83
N GLU A 285 -7.06 14.51 -17.70
CA GLU A 285 -7.42 14.58 -19.13
C GLU A 285 -6.76 13.51 -19.99
N GLU A 286 -5.56 13.06 -19.64
CA GLU A 286 -4.79 12.11 -20.45
C GLU A 286 -4.86 10.69 -19.88
N PHE A 287 -4.70 10.56 -18.56
CA PHE A 287 -4.59 9.25 -17.90
C PHE A 287 -5.84 8.85 -17.13
N GLY A 288 -6.86 9.72 -17.09
CA GLY A 288 -8.14 9.38 -16.47
C GLY A 288 -8.02 9.12 -14.96
N VAL A 289 -7.10 9.82 -14.29
CA VAL A 289 -6.90 9.77 -12.84
C VAL A 289 -8.18 10.21 -12.13
N ASN A 290 -8.55 9.49 -11.07
CA ASN A 290 -9.81 9.72 -10.34
C ASN A 290 -9.64 10.69 -9.18
N ILE A 291 -8.44 10.78 -8.62
CA ILE A 291 -8.16 11.53 -7.40
C ILE A 291 -6.86 12.29 -7.57
N VAL A 292 -6.89 13.59 -7.29
CA VAL A 292 -5.71 14.46 -7.25
C VAL A 292 -5.69 15.22 -5.92
N GLY A 293 -4.53 15.75 -5.53
CA GLY A 293 -4.38 16.54 -4.29
C GLY A 293 -2.96 17.08 -4.17
N GLY A 294 -2.59 17.55 -2.98
CA GLY A 294 -1.23 17.98 -2.69
C GLY A 294 -0.64 17.32 -1.45
N CYS A 295 0.64 16.95 -1.50
CA CYS A 295 1.37 16.44 -0.34
C CYS A 295 2.30 17.55 0.20
N CYS A 296 3.54 17.22 0.57
CA CYS A 296 4.45 18.16 1.21
C CYS A 296 4.71 19.39 0.32
N GLY A 297 4.64 20.56 0.95
CA GLY A 297 4.80 21.86 0.29
C GLY A 297 3.52 22.44 -0.31
N SER A 298 2.45 21.64 -0.44
CA SER A 298 1.16 22.15 -0.93
C SER A 298 0.42 22.95 0.12
N THR A 299 -0.11 24.10 -0.31
CA THR A 299 -0.71 25.14 0.54
C THR A 299 -2.16 25.38 0.14
N HIS A 300 -2.89 26.22 0.88
CA HIS A 300 -4.23 26.65 0.46
C HIS A 300 -4.24 27.28 -0.95
N GLU A 301 -3.21 28.04 -1.30
CA GLU A 301 -3.05 28.63 -2.64
C GLU A 301 -2.87 27.56 -3.73
N HIS A 302 -2.10 26.50 -3.45
CA HIS A 302 -1.98 25.36 -4.37
C HIS A 302 -3.32 24.68 -4.59
N LEU A 303 -4.07 24.43 -3.51
CA LEU A 303 -5.33 23.72 -3.59
C LEU A 303 -6.42 24.56 -4.25
N ASP A 304 -6.43 25.90 -4.08
CA ASP A 304 -7.29 26.79 -4.88
C ASP A 304 -7.00 26.66 -6.38
N ALA A 305 -5.73 26.72 -6.77
CA ALA A 305 -5.32 26.56 -8.17
C ALA A 305 -5.71 25.18 -8.73
N ILE A 306 -5.49 24.10 -7.96
CA ILE A 306 -5.86 22.73 -8.33
C ILE A 306 -7.37 22.60 -8.47
N VAL A 307 -8.15 23.13 -7.53
CA VAL A 307 -9.62 23.09 -7.60
C VAL A 307 -10.13 23.83 -8.83
N ARG A 308 -9.61 25.03 -9.09
CA ARG A 308 -9.96 25.85 -10.25
C ARG A 308 -9.64 25.15 -11.57
N ALA A 309 -8.47 24.51 -11.68
CA ALA A 309 -8.01 23.86 -12.90
C ALA A 309 -8.66 22.49 -13.15
N CYS A 310 -8.83 21.67 -12.10
CA CYS A 310 -9.21 20.26 -12.24
C CYS A 310 -10.71 20.01 -12.17
N ARG A 311 -11.47 20.83 -11.42
CA ARG A 311 -12.93 20.63 -11.25
C ARG A 311 -13.77 20.74 -12.52
N PRO A 312 -13.52 21.68 -13.47
CA PRO A 312 -14.34 21.80 -14.68
C PRO A 312 -13.98 20.76 -15.75
N VAL A 313 -12.91 19.99 -15.54
CA VAL A 313 -12.35 19.10 -16.55
C VAL A 313 -13.08 17.77 -16.62
N LYS A 314 -13.21 17.27 -17.85
CA LYS A 314 -13.74 15.94 -18.12
C LYS A 314 -12.61 14.92 -18.03
N ARG A 315 -12.69 14.04 -17.04
CA ARG A 315 -11.78 12.90 -16.90
C ARG A 315 -11.80 11.99 -18.12
N GLN A 316 -10.63 11.57 -18.59
CA GLN A 316 -10.50 10.52 -19.60
C GLN A 316 -11.10 9.21 -19.10
N ALA A 317 -11.94 8.59 -19.92
CA ALA A 317 -12.59 7.34 -19.56
C ALA A 317 -11.58 6.20 -19.50
N ARG A 318 -11.70 5.34 -18.48
CA ARG A 318 -10.95 4.09 -18.36
C ARG A 318 -11.96 2.97 -18.19
N PRO A 319 -12.63 2.51 -19.28
CA PRO A 319 -13.87 1.72 -19.17
C PRO A 319 -13.78 0.49 -18.26
N GLN A 320 -12.66 -0.23 -18.28
CA GLN A 320 -12.45 -1.37 -17.39
C GLN A 320 -12.33 -0.95 -15.93
N ALA A 321 -11.57 0.10 -15.61
CA ALA A 321 -11.44 0.61 -14.25
C ALA A 321 -12.75 1.25 -13.76
N ASP A 322 -13.44 1.98 -14.63
CA ASP A 322 -14.68 2.69 -14.33
C ASP A 322 -15.82 1.71 -13.98
N ALA A 323 -15.92 0.59 -14.71
CA ALA A 323 -16.86 -0.48 -14.39
C ALA A 323 -16.58 -1.14 -13.02
N ASN A 324 -15.32 -1.12 -12.56
CA ASN A 324 -14.90 -1.71 -11.30
C ASN A 324 -14.97 -0.75 -10.11
N ILE A 325 -15.40 0.51 -10.29
CA ILE A 325 -15.63 1.43 -9.16
C ILE A 325 -16.77 0.91 -8.28
N GLU A 326 -17.88 0.53 -8.93
CA GLU A 326 -19.11 0.09 -8.25
C GLU A 326 -19.22 -1.44 -8.17
N GLU A 327 -18.91 -2.15 -9.27
CA GLU A 327 -19.05 -3.60 -9.36
C GLU A 327 -17.67 -4.29 -9.41
N LYS A 328 -17.11 -4.57 -8.23
CA LYS A 328 -15.78 -5.20 -8.12
C LYS A 328 -15.81 -6.69 -8.41
N ASP A 329 -15.87 -7.06 -9.68
CA ASP A 329 -15.56 -8.43 -10.09
C ASP A 329 -14.04 -8.64 -10.12
N PHE A 330 -13.47 -9.07 -8.99
CA PHE A 330 -12.03 -9.32 -8.88
C PHE A 330 -11.51 -10.39 -9.85
N ARG A 331 -12.38 -11.23 -10.44
CA ARG A 331 -11.99 -12.15 -11.51
C ARG A 331 -11.65 -11.42 -12.80
N ARG A 332 -12.24 -10.23 -13.00
CA ARG A 332 -11.96 -9.31 -14.10
C ARG A 332 -10.89 -8.29 -13.72
N ILE A 333 -10.76 -7.92 -12.45
CA ILE A 333 -9.75 -6.93 -12.03
C ILE A 333 -8.36 -7.55 -11.98
N MET A 334 -8.23 -8.81 -11.56
CA MET A 334 -6.93 -9.45 -11.39
C MET A 334 -6.35 -9.91 -12.73
N PRO A 335 -5.36 -9.21 -13.31
CA PRO A 335 -4.61 -9.79 -14.42
C PRO A 335 -3.90 -11.07 -13.92
N PRO A 336 -3.59 -12.01 -14.83
CA PRO A 336 -2.84 -13.21 -14.52
C PRO A 336 -1.38 -12.83 -14.27
N LEU A 337 -1.11 -12.14 -13.14
CA LEU A 337 0.20 -11.68 -12.71
C LEU A 337 0.55 -12.28 -11.35
N VAL A 338 1.83 -12.46 -11.09
CA VAL A 338 2.41 -12.89 -9.82
C VAL A 338 3.56 -11.95 -9.48
N SER A 339 3.69 -11.54 -8.21
CA SER A 339 4.70 -10.55 -7.80
C SER A 339 5.55 -11.04 -6.63
N SER A 340 6.82 -10.64 -6.67
CA SER A 340 7.70 -10.64 -5.49
C SER A 340 7.58 -9.31 -4.76
N ALA A 341 8.49 -9.05 -3.83
CA ALA A 341 8.66 -7.73 -3.24
C ALA A 341 9.17 -6.69 -4.24
N ILE A 342 9.74 -7.10 -5.38
CA ILE A 342 10.50 -6.22 -6.29
C ILE A 342 9.80 -6.05 -7.63
N ARG A 343 9.41 -7.16 -8.28
CA ARG A 343 8.89 -7.16 -9.66
C ARG A 343 7.61 -7.98 -9.80
N SER A 344 6.90 -7.72 -10.88
CA SER A 344 5.77 -8.54 -11.35
C SER A 344 6.17 -9.41 -12.54
N ILE A 345 5.54 -10.57 -12.66
CA ILE A 345 5.69 -11.53 -13.74
C ILE A 345 4.30 -11.89 -14.26
N GLU A 346 4.13 -11.87 -15.59
CA GLU A 346 2.92 -12.39 -16.22
C GLU A 346 2.86 -13.91 -16.11
N MET A 347 1.72 -14.47 -15.74
CA MET A 347 1.56 -15.92 -15.72
C MET A 347 1.37 -16.50 -17.13
N GLN A 348 0.95 -15.68 -18.08
CA GLN A 348 0.86 -16.04 -19.49
C GLN A 348 2.14 -15.56 -20.20
N GLN A 349 3.06 -16.49 -20.48
CA GLN A 349 4.33 -16.20 -21.13
C GLN A 349 4.25 -16.37 -22.66
N ASP A 350 5.05 -15.57 -23.38
CA ASP A 350 5.30 -15.72 -24.82
C ASP A 350 6.82 -15.65 -25.09
N PRO A 351 7.47 -16.75 -25.52
CA PRO A 351 6.88 -18.07 -25.76
C PRO A 351 6.46 -18.76 -24.46
N ALA A 352 5.37 -19.53 -24.53
CA ALA A 352 4.97 -20.42 -23.45
C ALA A 352 6.02 -21.53 -23.23
N PRO A 353 6.12 -22.12 -22.02
CA PRO A 353 5.27 -21.93 -20.83
C PRO A 353 5.86 -21.02 -19.74
N LEU A 354 5.07 -20.71 -18.70
CA LEU A 354 5.59 -20.19 -17.44
C LEU A 354 6.46 -21.25 -16.75
N LEU A 355 7.76 -20.98 -16.67
CA LEU A 355 8.74 -21.86 -16.01
C LEU A 355 8.77 -21.61 -14.49
N ILE A 356 8.52 -22.68 -13.71
CA ILE A 356 8.62 -22.69 -12.25
C ILE A 356 9.84 -23.52 -11.85
N GLY A 357 10.78 -22.93 -11.12
CA GLY A 357 11.98 -23.61 -10.62
C GLY A 357 11.67 -24.46 -9.39
N GLU A 358 11.82 -25.78 -9.51
CA GLU A 358 11.46 -26.78 -8.48
C GLU A 358 12.54 -27.08 -7.43
N ARG A 359 13.78 -26.58 -7.57
CA ARG A 359 14.93 -27.07 -6.78
C ARG A 359 15.06 -26.48 -5.38
N VAL A 360 14.31 -25.44 -5.01
CA VAL A 360 14.25 -24.92 -3.62
C VAL A 360 13.21 -25.71 -2.82
N ASN A 361 13.36 -27.03 -2.84
CA ASN A 361 12.36 -27.97 -2.37
C ASN A 361 13.02 -29.10 -1.57
N ALA A 362 12.63 -29.27 -0.31
CA ALA A 362 13.22 -30.26 0.59
C ALA A 362 12.96 -31.71 0.15
N GLN A 363 11.90 -31.96 -0.62
CA GLN A 363 11.53 -33.28 -1.14
C GLN A 363 12.15 -33.56 -2.51
N GLY A 364 12.25 -32.53 -3.37
CA GLY A 364 12.75 -32.67 -4.75
C GLY A 364 14.27 -32.50 -4.90
N SER A 365 14.96 -31.90 -3.93
CA SER A 365 16.38 -31.55 -4.05
C SER A 365 17.18 -32.01 -2.85
N LYS A 366 18.06 -33.01 -3.05
CA LYS A 366 18.98 -33.51 -2.00
C LYS A 366 19.85 -32.39 -1.41
N LYS A 367 20.31 -31.46 -2.27
CA LYS A 367 21.10 -30.30 -1.83
C LYS A 367 20.27 -29.35 -0.96
N ALA A 368 19.04 -29.01 -1.38
CA ALA A 368 18.15 -28.15 -0.60
C ALA A 368 17.76 -28.79 0.74
N LYS A 369 17.43 -30.09 0.75
CA LYS A 369 17.15 -30.86 1.97
C LYS A 369 18.30 -30.75 2.98
N GLN A 370 19.53 -31.00 2.52
CA GLN A 370 20.71 -30.92 3.38
C GLN A 370 20.97 -29.50 3.90
N SER A 371 20.72 -28.48 3.08
CA SER A 371 20.85 -27.08 3.49
C SER A 371 19.82 -26.68 4.54
N LEU A 372 18.54 -27.06 4.37
CA LEU A 372 17.48 -26.81 5.37
C LEU A 372 17.75 -27.53 6.70
N LEU A 373 18.28 -28.76 6.67
CA LEU A 373 18.68 -29.46 7.90
C LEU A 373 19.79 -28.76 8.68
N LYS A 374 20.63 -27.96 7.99
CA LYS A 374 21.77 -27.23 8.57
C LYS A 374 21.51 -25.74 8.78
N ASP A 375 20.30 -25.26 8.47
CA ASP A 375 19.98 -23.82 8.44
C ASP A 375 20.93 -23.01 7.52
N ASP A 376 21.42 -23.63 6.46
CA ASP A 376 22.30 -23.02 5.45
C ASP A 376 21.47 -22.33 4.35
N TYR A 377 20.94 -21.16 4.69
CA TYR A 377 20.10 -20.37 3.79
C TYR A 377 20.88 -19.72 2.63
N ASP A 378 22.20 -19.56 2.76
CA ASP A 378 23.05 -19.04 1.67
C ASP A 378 23.14 -20.05 0.52
N THR A 379 23.28 -21.34 0.83
CA THR A 379 23.22 -22.38 -0.21
C THR A 379 21.85 -22.46 -0.87
N LEU A 380 20.75 -22.28 -0.13
CA LEU A 380 19.39 -22.22 -0.71
C LEU A 380 19.25 -21.03 -1.66
N LEU A 381 19.78 -19.87 -1.29
CA LEU A 381 19.81 -18.69 -2.16
C LEU A 381 20.63 -18.95 -3.43
N GLY A 382 21.76 -19.66 -3.33
CA GLY A 382 22.54 -20.09 -4.51
C GLY A 382 21.72 -20.97 -5.45
N ILE A 383 20.99 -21.96 -4.91
CA ILE A 383 20.09 -22.83 -5.71
C ILE A 383 18.99 -22.00 -6.39
N ALA A 384 18.42 -21.02 -5.68
CA ALA A 384 17.41 -20.14 -6.24
C ALA A 384 17.97 -19.29 -7.40
N ARG A 385 19.16 -18.71 -7.24
CA ARG A 385 19.83 -17.91 -8.29
C ARG A 385 20.10 -18.75 -9.53
N GLU A 386 20.68 -19.93 -9.38
CA GLU A 386 20.94 -20.86 -10.48
C GLU A 386 19.67 -21.12 -11.32
N GLN A 387 18.50 -21.24 -10.68
CA GLN A 387 17.24 -21.49 -11.39
C GLN A 387 16.73 -20.25 -12.13
N VAL A 388 16.81 -19.07 -11.52
CA VAL A 388 16.38 -17.82 -12.16
C VAL A 388 17.30 -17.49 -13.34
N GLU A 389 18.62 -17.63 -13.19
CA GLU A 389 19.61 -17.50 -14.28
C GLU A 389 19.40 -18.54 -15.37
N GLY A 390 18.91 -19.73 -15.00
CA GLY A 390 18.50 -20.79 -15.92
C GLY A 390 17.14 -20.57 -16.60
N GLY A 391 16.47 -19.43 -16.37
CA GLY A 391 15.22 -19.05 -17.02
C GLY A 391 13.94 -19.31 -16.23
N ALA A 392 14.03 -19.68 -14.95
CA ALA A 392 12.83 -19.79 -14.11
C ALA A 392 12.19 -18.40 -13.87
N HIS A 393 10.89 -18.29 -14.14
CA HIS A 393 10.13 -17.06 -13.92
C HIS A 393 9.65 -16.95 -12.47
N VAL A 394 9.31 -18.10 -11.86
CA VAL A 394 8.83 -18.25 -10.48
C VAL A 394 9.62 -19.37 -9.81
N LEU A 395 9.79 -19.34 -8.49
CA LEU A 395 10.43 -20.40 -7.72
C LEU A 395 9.43 -21.14 -6.83
N ASP A 396 9.35 -22.46 -6.94
CA ASP A 396 8.67 -23.27 -5.92
C ASP A 396 9.56 -23.35 -4.67
N VAL A 397 8.99 -22.98 -3.52
CA VAL A 397 9.67 -23.00 -2.22
C VAL A 397 8.95 -23.97 -1.30
N GLN A 398 9.67 -25.03 -0.92
CA GLN A 398 9.16 -26.07 -0.06
C GLN A 398 10.19 -26.45 1.01
N VAL A 399 9.79 -26.38 2.28
CA VAL A 399 10.66 -26.59 3.46
C VAL A 399 10.19 -27.70 4.41
N ALA A 400 9.12 -28.45 4.09
CA ALA A 400 8.67 -29.53 4.98
C ALA A 400 9.73 -30.63 5.06
N LEU A 401 10.18 -30.88 6.27
CA LEU A 401 11.09 -31.94 6.65
C LEU A 401 10.42 -32.81 7.70
N THR A 402 10.53 -34.12 7.55
CA THR A 402 10.09 -35.07 8.59
C THR A 402 10.93 -34.97 9.86
N GLU A 403 12.15 -34.47 9.73
CA GLU A 403 13.15 -34.36 10.78
C GLU A 403 13.01 -33.08 11.64
N ARG A 404 12.11 -32.16 11.26
CA ARG A 404 11.92 -30.86 11.92
C ARG A 404 10.43 -30.60 12.18
N VAL A 405 10.15 -29.81 13.22
CA VAL A 405 8.77 -29.41 13.61
C VAL A 405 8.55 -27.89 13.49
N ASP A 406 9.59 -27.14 13.19
CA ASP A 406 9.62 -25.67 13.08
C ASP A 406 9.44 -25.19 11.62
N GLU A 407 8.67 -25.92 10.83
CA GLU A 407 8.38 -25.61 9.42
C GLU A 407 7.95 -24.14 9.18
N PRO A 408 7.09 -23.51 10.00
CA PRO A 408 6.72 -22.11 9.81
C PRO A 408 7.90 -21.13 9.94
N ASP A 409 8.75 -21.32 10.94
CA ASP A 409 9.91 -20.47 11.19
C ASP A 409 10.97 -20.66 10.10
N GLN A 410 11.18 -21.90 9.67
CA GLN A 410 12.09 -22.21 8.58
C GLN A 410 11.59 -21.61 7.25
N MET A 411 10.28 -21.65 6.98
CA MET A 411 9.69 -20.98 5.81
C MET A 411 9.89 -19.47 5.87
N ALA A 412 9.65 -18.83 7.02
CA ALA A 412 9.84 -17.40 7.18
C ALA A 412 11.30 -16.97 6.93
N LYS A 413 12.27 -17.69 7.50
CA LYS A 413 13.71 -17.44 7.28
C LYS A 413 14.11 -17.66 5.82
N THR A 414 13.64 -18.75 5.21
CA THR A 414 13.93 -19.08 3.81
C THR A 414 13.38 -17.99 2.88
N VAL A 415 12.10 -17.65 3.01
CA VAL A 415 11.47 -16.61 2.18
C VAL A 415 12.13 -15.26 2.38
N LYS A 416 12.45 -14.84 3.62
CA LYS A 416 13.16 -13.58 3.87
C LYS A 416 14.52 -13.55 3.17
N LYS A 417 15.30 -14.64 3.27
CA LYS A 417 16.60 -14.73 2.60
C LYS A 417 16.47 -14.68 1.09
N LEU A 418 15.49 -15.38 0.52
CA LEU A 418 15.25 -15.39 -0.92
C LEU A 418 14.80 -14.02 -1.43
N SER A 419 13.86 -13.36 -0.75
CA SER A 419 13.33 -12.06 -1.20
C SER A 419 14.38 -10.95 -1.22
N MET A 420 15.44 -11.06 -0.42
CA MET A 420 16.56 -10.11 -0.45
C MET A 420 17.50 -10.31 -1.65
N GLY A 421 17.60 -11.54 -2.16
CA GLY A 421 18.61 -11.90 -3.16
C GLY A 421 18.05 -12.32 -4.51
N ILE A 422 16.73 -12.42 -4.63
CA ILE A 422 16.01 -12.89 -5.81
C ILE A 422 14.81 -11.98 -6.07
N GLU A 423 14.77 -11.41 -7.26
CA GLU A 423 13.60 -10.62 -7.69
C GLU A 423 12.45 -11.51 -8.16
N ALA A 424 12.70 -12.77 -8.54
CA ALA A 424 11.65 -13.68 -8.99
C ALA A 424 10.59 -13.92 -7.89
N PRO A 425 9.29 -13.91 -8.23
CA PRO A 425 8.24 -14.37 -7.33
C PRO A 425 8.46 -15.84 -6.93
N TRP A 426 7.84 -16.26 -5.84
CA TRP A 426 7.88 -17.65 -5.38
C TRP A 426 6.47 -18.21 -5.22
N SER A 427 6.34 -19.53 -5.20
CA SER A 427 5.11 -20.31 -4.98
C SER A 427 5.33 -21.34 -3.88
N SER A 428 4.25 -21.78 -3.23
CA SER A 428 4.34 -22.90 -2.28
C SER A 428 2.96 -23.56 -2.10
N THR A 429 2.98 -24.87 -1.81
CA THR A 429 1.80 -25.68 -1.45
C THR A 429 1.56 -25.74 0.07
N GLN A 430 2.50 -25.22 0.90
CA GLN A 430 2.51 -25.40 2.35
C GLN A 430 1.68 -24.35 3.10
N LEU A 431 0.36 -24.38 2.94
CA LEU A 431 -0.58 -23.39 3.48
C LEU A 431 -0.38 -23.03 4.96
N ARG A 432 -0.08 -24.01 5.83
CA ARG A 432 0.15 -23.77 7.28
C ARG A 432 1.46 -23.05 7.56
N ALA A 433 2.52 -23.30 6.79
CA ALA A 433 3.77 -22.55 6.93
C ALA A 433 3.63 -21.14 6.33
N MET A 434 2.82 -21.01 5.27
CA MET A 434 2.54 -19.72 4.61
C MET A 434 1.74 -18.73 5.46
N SER A 435 0.95 -19.18 6.45
CA SER A 435 0.27 -18.25 7.37
C SER A 435 1.23 -17.53 8.34
N PHE A 436 2.49 -17.97 8.41
CA PHE A 436 3.54 -17.39 9.24
C PHE A 436 4.69 -16.77 8.43
N SER A 437 4.82 -17.10 7.14
CA SER A 437 5.68 -16.34 6.23
C SER A 437 4.94 -15.08 5.73
N PRO A 438 5.65 -14.01 5.34
CA PRO A 438 5.00 -12.89 4.67
C PRO A 438 4.33 -13.40 3.38
N PRO A 439 2.98 -13.37 3.25
CA PRO A 439 2.27 -13.91 2.10
C PRO A 439 2.39 -13.01 0.86
N TRP A 440 3.58 -12.95 0.23
CA TRP A 440 3.75 -12.45 -1.15
C TRP A 440 2.70 -13.11 -2.04
N ARG A 441 2.27 -12.49 -3.14
CA ARG A 441 1.33 -13.16 -4.04
C ARG A 441 2.08 -14.32 -4.70
N SER A 442 2.08 -15.45 -4.01
CA SER A 442 2.62 -16.72 -4.43
C SER A 442 1.52 -17.49 -5.14
N ILE A 443 1.88 -18.23 -6.18
CA ILE A 443 0.96 -19.21 -6.76
C ILE A 443 0.71 -20.25 -5.66
N LEU A 444 -0.54 -20.37 -5.23
CA LEU A 444 -0.97 -21.47 -4.36
C LEU A 444 -1.12 -22.71 -5.23
N ASP A 445 -0.13 -23.59 -5.17
CA ASP A 445 -0.25 -24.91 -5.77
C ASP A 445 -1.12 -25.79 -4.83
N ALA A 446 -2.23 -26.28 -5.39
CA ALA A 446 -3.10 -27.36 -4.90
C ALA A 446 -4.21 -27.07 -3.84
N PRO A 447 -5.33 -27.84 -3.87
CA PRO A 447 -6.68 -27.36 -3.60
C PRO A 447 -7.24 -27.82 -2.24
N SER A 448 -8.08 -27.00 -1.60
CA SER A 448 -9.19 -27.48 -0.76
C SER A 448 -10.15 -26.41 -0.19
N SER A 449 -10.17 -25.15 -0.65
CA SER A 449 -11.23 -24.20 -0.21
C SER A 449 -11.34 -22.86 -0.96
N ILE A 450 -11.26 -22.83 -2.31
CA ILE A 450 -11.49 -21.59 -3.09
C ILE A 450 -12.47 -21.85 -4.27
N PRO A 451 -13.40 -20.92 -4.62
CA PRO A 451 -14.56 -21.17 -5.47
C PRO A 451 -14.29 -21.77 -6.87
N SER A 452 -15.35 -22.36 -7.44
CA SER A 452 -15.45 -23.27 -8.59
C SER A 452 -14.69 -22.96 -9.89
N ILE A 453 -14.03 -21.81 -10.03
CA ILE A 453 -13.27 -21.41 -11.24
C ILE A 453 -11.92 -22.13 -11.37
N TRP A 454 -11.36 -22.68 -10.29
CA TRP A 454 -10.06 -23.36 -10.30
C TRP A 454 -10.10 -24.85 -10.70
N ARG A 455 -11.28 -25.42 -10.95
CA ARG A 455 -11.41 -26.84 -11.33
C ARG A 455 -10.77 -27.16 -12.68
N THR A 456 -10.75 -26.21 -13.61
CA THR A 456 -10.30 -26.44 -15.00
C THR A 456 -8.77 -26.51 -15.14
N VAL A 457 -8.03 -25.81 -14.27
CA VAL A 457 -6.54 -25.86 -14.25
C VAL A 457 -6.05 -27.07 -13.46
N ALA A 458 -6.70 -27.39 -12.34
CA ALA A 458 -6.39 -28.59 -11.55
C ALA A 458 -6.68 -29.90 -12.30
N SER A 459 -7.71 -29.94 -13.17
CA SER A 459 -8.00 -31.13 -13.98
C SER A 459 -6.89 -31.42 -15.00
N ALA A 460 -6.26 -30.39 -15.58
CA ALA A 460 -5.17 -30.56 -16.55
C ALA A 460 -3.89 -31.13 -15.90
N LEU A 461 -3.56 -30.71 -14.68
CA LEU A 461 -2.38 -31.17 -13.95
C LEU A 461 -2.57 -32.58 -13.35
N SER A 462 -3.79 -32.96 -12.95
CA SER A 462 -4.09 -34.30 -12.41
C SER A 462 -4.05 -35.41 -13.46
N VAL A 463 -4.32 -35.10 -14.72
CA VAL A 463 -4.26 -36.07 -15.84
C VAL A 463 -2.80 -36.35 -16.23
N TRP A 464 -1.89 -35.39 -16.03
CA TRP A 464 -0.48 -35.55 -16.35
C TRP A 464 0.30 -36.32 -15.28
N SER A 465 -0.09 -36.26 -14.00
CA SER A 465 0.56 -37.07 -12.94
C SER A 465 0.12 -38.54 -12.95
N ARG A 466 -1.10 -38.84 -13.44
CA ARG A 466 -1.61 -40.22 -13.57
C ARG A 466 -1.06 -40.98 -14.78
N SER A 467 -0.56 -40.29 -15.80
CA SER A 467 0.04 -40.97 -16.97
C SER A 467 1.48 -41.45 -16.74
N ARG A 468 2.20 -40.90 -15.74
CA ARG A 468 3.54 -41.38 -15.34
C ARG A 468 3.54 -42.59 -14.40
N SER A 469 2.46 -42.84 -13.66
CA SER A 469 2.38 -43.98 -12.72
C SER A 469 2.06 -45.33 -13.40
N ASN A 470 1.73 -45.34 -14.70
CA ASN A 470 1.38 -46.55 -15.45
C ASN A 470 2.40 -46.96 -16.53
N MET A 471 3.58 -46.33 -16.59
CA MET A 471 4.61 -46.68 -17.59
C MET A 471 5.96 -47.13 -17.01
N GLU A 472 6.05 -47.37 -15.71
CA GLU A 472 7.25 -47.97 -15.10
C GLU A 472 6.87 -49.03 -14.07
N GLN A 473 6.57 -50.25 -14.55
CA GLN A 473 7.00 -51.50 -13.92
C GLN A 473 7.24 -52.55 -15.05
N PRO A 474 8.28 -53.40 -14.92
CA PRO A 474 8.80 -54.23 -16.00
C PRO A 474 7.84 -55.29 -16.55
#